data_AF-A0AA40AKY6-F1
#
_entry.id   AF-A0AA40AKY6-F1
#
_cell.length_a   1.000
_cell.length_b   1.000
_cell.length_c   1.000
_cell.angle_alpha   90.00
_cell.angle_beta   90.00
_cell.angle_gamma   90.00
#
_symmetry.space_group_name_H-M   'P 1'
#
loop_
_entity.id
_entity.type
_entity.pdbx_description
1 polymer ?
#
loop_
_entity_poly.entity_id
_entity_poly.type
_entity_poly.pdbx_seq_one_letter_code
_entity_poly.pdbx_strand_id
1 'polypeptide(L)'
;MSHVELDKFRRLDVVYKTLDGVPFEAVVIAPKSVLASQTARPLLAHFHGGGLITGTALDRQMIPLWLLQFAESRGVIVASPCFRLLPEALGSEILDDIKDFWGFVFTTLNSIVAQTYGISVDLGRVAAGGESAGGMLALQSAFLWPHTRIKLVMAQHCAFDLDSFAFNPKPLHVPEAASAWISEYLSNIKPGTFRVSSPFPEYRGLFQAAFNTGRYRDLLRGDRYMRIREALHEAKDVPPIWIAQGVNDRITSQEAASELVQEIRAAHPNTPFLYSLQPGGHGFDISHGMTEAWVQEGLRFAEQHW
;
A
#
# COMPACT_ATOMS: atom_id res chain seq x y z
N MET A 1 2.36 0.17 -22.80
CA MET A 1 2.29 -0.42 -21.46
C MET A 1 3.55 -1.24 -21.28
N SER A 2 4.62 -0.62 -20.77
CA SER A 2 5.93 -1.27 -20.61
C SER A 2 5.85 -2.35 -19.54
N HIS A 3 6.27 -3.56 -19.92
CA HIS A 3 6.22 -4.76 -19.11
C HIS A 3 7.06 -4.61 -17.84
N VAL A 4 6.42 -4.75 -16.69
CA VAL A 4 7.10 -5.04 -15.43
C VAL A 4 7.86 -6.37 -15.58
N GLU A 5 9.20 -6.33 -15.53
CA GLU A 5 10.12 -7.46 -15.72
C GLU A 5 10.18 -8.38 -14.48
N LEU A 6 9.11 -9.12 -14.21
CA LEU A 6 9.11 -10.14 -13.15
C LEU A 6 10.00 -11.35 -13.49
N ASP A 7 10.48 -11.48 -14.73
CA ASP A 7 11.32 -12.59 -15.16
C ASP A 7 12.67 -12.64 -14.44
N LYS A 8 13.10 -11.51 -13.86
CA LYS A 8 14.31 -11.44 -13.04
C LYS A 8 14.11 -11.94 -11.61
N PHE A 9 12.88 -12.28 -11.24
CA PHE A 9 12.51 -12.74 -9.92
C PHE A 9 12.08 -14.20 -9.95
N ARG A 10 12.32 -14.88 -8.83
CA ARG A 10 11.62 -16.11 -8.49
C ARG A 10 10.39 -15.72 -7.68
N ARG A 11 9.24 -16.32 -8.00
CA ARG A 11 7.94 -16.07 -7.37
C ARG A 11 7.50 -17.26 -6.52
N LEU A 12 6.85 -16.96 -5.40
CA LEU A 12 6.28 -17.89 -4.45
C LEU A 12 4.97 -17.28 -3.94
N ASP A 13 3.89 -18.03 -4.05
CA ASP A 13 2.58 -17.62 -3.54
C ASP A 13 2.32 -18.45 -2.28
N VAL A 14 2.11 -17.79 -1.14
CA VAL A 14 2.01 -18.43 0.18
C VAL A 14 0.75 -17.99 0.89
N VAL A 15 0.02 -18.93 1.48
CA VAL A 15 -1.12 -18.62 2.34
C VAL A 15 -0.60 -18.16 3.71
N TYR A 16 -0.91 -16.93 4.10
CA TYR A 16 -0.51 -16.38 5.40
C TYR A 16 -1.60 -16.49 6.46
N LYS A 17 -2.87 -16.61 6.04
CA LYS A 17 -4.01 -16.96 6.91
C LYS A 17 -5.17 -17.53 6.11
N THR A 18 -6.15 -18.09 6.80
CA THR A 18 -7.43 -18.54 6.22
C THR A 18 -8.57 -18.04 7.10
N LEU A 19 -9.59 -17.43 6.48
CA LEU A 19 -10.81 -16.97 7.15
C LEU A 19 -12.03 -17.54 6.41
N ASP A 20 -12.93 -18.20 7.13
CA ASP A 20 -14.15 -18.81 6.56
C ASP A 20 -13.90 -19.68 5.31
N GLY A 21 -12.79 -20.43 5.33
CA GLY A 21 -12.36 -21.28 4.21
C GLY A 21 -11.73 -20.54 3.02
N VAL A 22 -11.64 -19.21 3.07
CA VAL A 22 -10.97 -18.39 2.05
C VAL A 22 -9.50 -18.21 2.44
N PRO A 23 -8.54 -18.67 1.62
CA PRO A 23 -7.12 -18.43 1.85
C PRO A 23 -6.75 -16.99 1.51
N PHE A 24 -5.89 -16.40 2.34
CA PHE A 24 -5.28 -15.11 2.09
C PHE A 24 -3.82 -15.36 1.69
N GLU A 25 -3.52 -15.07 0.43
CA GLU A 25 -2.20 -15.29 -0.14
C GLU A 25 -1.33 -14.03 -0.04
N ALA A 26 -0.03 -14.23 0.12
CA ALA A 26 0.98 -13.23 -0.14
C ALA A 26 1.87 -13.71 -1.28
N VAL A 27 2.12 -12.84 -2.25
CA VAL A 27 3.09 -13.05 -3.31
C VAL A 27 4.44 -12.59 -2.81
N VAL A 28 5.39 -13.52 -2.71
CA VAL A 28 6.78 -13.26 -2.34
C VAL A 28 7.65 -13.42 -3.58
N ILE A 29 8.43 -12.39 -3.89
CA ILE A 29 9.40 -12.42 -4.99
C ILE A 29 10.81 -12.13 -4.48
N ALA A 30 11.78 -12.88 -4.99
CA ALA A 30 13.19 -12.69 -4.71
C ALA A 30 13.98 -12.57 -6.02
N PRO A 31 14.92 -11.62 -6.15
CA PRO A 31 15.78 -11.51 -7.33
C PRO A 31 16.56 -12.81 -7.57
N LYS A 32 16.57 -13.31 -8.80
CA LYS A 32 17.31 -14.54 -9.17
C LYS A 32 18.81 -14.42 -8.89
N SER A 33 19.34 -13.20 -8.97
CA SER A 33 20.75 -12.86 -8.69
C SER A 33 21.20 -13.18 -7.26
N VAL A 34 20.27 -13.31 -6.30
CA VAL A 34 20.62 -13.55 -4.88
C VAL A 34 20.30 -14.95 -4.39
N LEU A 35 19.75 -15.86 -5.20
CA LEU A 35 19.30 -17.18 -4.76
C LEU A 35 20.41 -18.12 -4.25
N ALA A 36 21.69 -17.80 -4.52
CA ALA A 36 22.85 -18.53 -4.00
C ALA A 36 23.60 -17.76 -2.89
N SER A 37 23.06 -16.62 -2.44
CA SER A 37 23.68 -15.77 -1.43
C SER A 37 23.53 -16.37 -0.03
N GLN A 38 24.60 -16.37 0.75
CA GLN A 38 24.56 -16.67 2.18
C GLN A 38 24.15 -15.46 3.04
N THR A 39 24.20 -14.25 2.48
CA THR A 39 23.78 -13.02 3.16
C THR A 39 22.26 -12.92 3.21
N ALA A 40 21.72 -12.68 4.41
CA ALA A 40 20.30 -12.39 4.60
C ALA A 40 19.88 -11.13 3.83
N ARG A 41 18.68 -11.16 3.24
CA ARG A 41 18.20 -10.12 2.32
C ARG A 41 17.16 -9.23 2.98
N PRO A 42 17.21 -7.90 2.76
CA PRO A 42 16.19 -6.99 3.28
C PRO A 42 14.82 -7.31 2.68
N LEU A 43 13.76 -6.96 3.42
CA LEU A 43 12.37 -7.21 3.03
C LEU A 43 11.63 -5.89 2.75
N LEU A 44 10.90 -5.84 1.63
CA LEU A 44 9.91 -4.82 1.35
C LEU A 44 8.51 -5.43 1.40
N ALA A 45 7.71 -5.04 2.38
CA ALA A 45 6.27 -5.29 2.37
C ALA A 45 5.60 -4.29 1.40
N HIS A 46 4.94 -4.80 0.35
CA HIS A 46 4.27 -3.99 -0.67
C HIS A 46 2.74 -4.14 -0.56
N PHE A 47 2.04 -3.02 -0.34
CA PHE A 47 0.59 -2.95 -0.31
C PHE A 47 0.08 -2.26 -1.57
N HIS A 48 -0.81 -2.90 -2.31
CA HIS A 48 -1.31 -2.35 -3.57
C HIS A 48 -2.28 -1.18 -3.34
N GLY A 49 -2.36 -0.29 -4.34
CA GLY A 49 -3.37 0.77 -4.42
C GLY A 49 -4.78 0.29 -4.77
N GLY A 50 -5.57 1.12 -5.47
CA GLY A 50 -6.91 0.74 -5.93
C GLY A 50 -8.06 1.12 -5.00
N GLY A 51 -7.83 2.12 -4.13
CA GLY A 51 -8.87 2.70 -3.28
C GLY A 51 -9.53 1.68 -2.35
N LEU A 52 -8.79 0.63 -1.94
CA LEU A 52 -9.29 -0.51 -1.16
C LEU A 52 -10.45 -1.29 -1.79
N ILE A 53 -10.83 -1.00 -3.04
CA ILE A 53 -11.97 -1.62 -3.74
C ILE A 53 -11.49 -2.63 -4.79
N THR A 54 -10.32 -2.39 -5.37
CA THR A 54 -9.71 -3.17 -6.44
C THR A 54 -8.21 -3.35 -6.20
N GLY A 55 -7.62 -4.32 -6.89
CA GLY A 55 -6.22 -4.70 -6.81
C GLY A 55 -6.01 -6.16 -6.38
N THR A 56 -4.78 -6.62 -6.55
CA THR A 56 -4.32 -7.95 -6.14
C THR A 56 -2.95 -7.86 -5.48
N ALA A 57 -2.56 -8.92 -4.76
CA ALA A 57 -1.17 -9.13 -4.37
C ALA A 57 -0.22 -8.97 -5.58
N LEU A 58 0.76 -8.08 -5.47
CA LEU A 58 1.70 -7.73 -6.53
C LEU A 58 1.01 -7.31 -7.86
N ASP A 59 -0.03 -6.47 -7.80
CA ASP A 59 -0.74 -5.98 -9.00
C ASP A 59 0.21 -5.23 -9.95
N ARG A 60 0.47 -5.84 -11.11
CA ARG A 60 1.42 -5.37 -12.12
C ARG A 60 1.00 -4.07 -12.79
N GLN A 61 -0.26 -3.65 -12.66
CA GLN A 61 -0.75 -2.39 -13.23
C GLN A 61 -0.54 -1.21 -12.29
N MET A 62 -0.27 -1.47 -11.00
CA MET A 62 -0.10 -0.42 -9.99
C MET A 62 1.33 -0.32 -9.49
N ILE A 63 2.03 -1.44 -9.33
CA ILE A 63 3.39 -1.44 -8.78
C ILE A 63 4.35 -0.64 -9.69
N PRO A 64 5.05 0.37 -9.15
CA PRO A 64 5.96 1.19 -9.93
C PRO A 64 7.17 0.40 -10.45
N LEU A 65 7.57 0.68 -11.69
CA LEU A 65 8.73 0.05 -12.31
C LEU A 65 10.01 0.24 -11.47
N TRP A 66 10.23 1.44 -10.95
CA TRP A 66 11.42 1.77 -10.15
C TRP A 66 11.55 0.91 -8.88
N LEU A 67 10.44 0.53 -8.25
CA LEU A 67 10.45 -0.26 -7.01
C LEU A 67 10.97 -1.68 -7.28
N LEU A 68 10.56 -2.27 -8.39
CA LEU A 68 11.04 -3.59 -8.81
C LEU A 68 12.48 -3.55 -9.32
N GLN A 69 12.85 -2.51 -10.07
CA GLN A 69 14.26 -2.32 -10.47
C GLN A 69 15.16 -2.13 -9.24
N PHE A 70 14.70 -1.36 -8.24
CA PHE A 70 15.42 -1.19 -6.99
C PHE A 70 15.57 -2.52 -6.27
N ALA A 71 14.47 -3.28 -6.13
CA ALA A 71 14.49 -4.58 -5.48
C ALA A 71 15.44 -5.56 -6.17
N GLU A 72 15.44 -5.59 -7.51
CA GLU A 72 16.40 -6.37 -8.30
C GLU A 72 17.85 -5.95 -8.00
N SER A 73 18.14 -4.65 -8.14
CA SER A 73 19.50 -4.10 -8.04
C SER A 73 20.11 -4.20 -6.64
N ARG A 74 19.28 -4.25 -5.60
CA ARG A 74 19.69 -4.35 -4.20
C ARG A 74 19.37 -5.70 -3.57
N GLY A 75 18.91 -6.67 -4.37
CA GLY A 75 18.61 -8.02 -3.88
C GLY A 75 17.56 -8.02 -2.76
N VAL A 76 16.57 -7.15 -2.82
CA VAL A 76 15.50 -7.02 -1.82
C VAL A 76 14.44 -8.08 -2.12
N ILE A 77 13.96 -8.75 -1.08
CA ILE A 77 12.78 -9.62 -1.18
C ILE A 77 11.54 -8.73 -1.07
N VAL A 78 10.59 -8.86 -1.99
CA VAL A 78 9.30 -8.16 -1.91
C VAL A 78 8.23 -9.16 -1.51
N ALA A 79 7.42 -8.82 -0.51
CA ALA A 79 6.25 -9.60 -0.09
C ALA A 79 5.01 -8.71 -0.19
N SER A 80 4.02 -9.14 -0.96
CA SER A 80 2.78 -8.40 -1.18
C SER A 80 1.58 -9.25 -0.80
N PRO A 81 0.87 -8.93 0.31
CA PRO A 81 -0.32 -9.67 0.71
C PRO A 81 -1.54 -9.26 -0.11
N CYS A 82 -2.46 -10.19 -0.30
CA CYS A 82 -3.86 -9.85 -0.52
C CYS A 82 -4.50 -9.47 0.82
N PHE A 83 -5.52 -8.64 0.79
CA PHE A 83 -6.32 -8.27 1.96
C PHE A 83 -7.76 -8.07 1.52
N ARG A 84 -8.71 -8.02 2.46
CA ARG A 84 -10.11 -7.81 2.11
C ARG A 84 -10.32 -6.48 1.36
N LEU A 85 -11.36 -6.41 0.53
CA LEU A 85 -11.69 -5.21 -0.25
C LEU A 85 -13.06 -4.65 0.16
N LEU A 86 -13.17 -3.32 0.12
CA LEU A 86 -14.42 -2.58 0.25
C LEU A 86 -15.32 -2.79 -0.97
N PRO A 87 -16.65 -2.68 -0.83
CA PRO A 87 -17.40 -2.43 0.41
C PRO A 87 -17.88 -3.71 1.11
N GLU A 88 -17.51 -4.89 0.61
CA GLU A 88 -17.90 -6.15 1.23
C GLU A 88 -17.31 -6.29 2.63
N ALA A 89 -16.04 -5.91 2.80
CA ALA A 89 -15.40 -5.74 4.09
C ALA A 89 -15.41 -4.28 4.57
N LEU A 90 -15.14 -4.11 5.88
CA LEU A 90 -14.92 -2.83 6.54
C LEU A 90 -13.44 -2.42 6.54
N GLY A 91 -13.15 -1.17 6.87
CA GLY A 91 -11.76 -0.71 6.96
C GLY A 91 -10.97 -1.36 8.09
N SER A 92 -11.56 -1.47 9.27
CA SER A 92 -11.00 -2.19 10.43
C SER A 92 -10.64 -3.63 10.10
N GLU A 93 -11.50 -4.30 9.34
CA GLU A 93 -11.27 -5.65 8.82
C GLU A 93 -10.05 -5.73 7.90
N ILE A 94 -9.85 -4.73 7.04
CA ILE A 94 -8.65 -4.64 6.20
C ILE A 94 -7.41 -4.46 7.08
N LEU A 95 -7.45 -3.60 8.10
CA LEU A 95 -6.33 -3.40 9.01
C LEU A 95 -6.00 -4.65 9.84
N ASP A 96 -7.00 -5.42 10.25
CA ASP A 96 -6.79 -6.74 10.87
C ASP A 96 -6.05 -7.70 9.90
N ASP A 97 -6.39 -7.67 8.61
CA ASP A 97 -5.69 -8.48 7.61
C ASP A 97 -4.22 -8.07 7.43
N ILE A 98 -3.93 -6.77 7.49
CA ILE A 98 -2.55 -6.25 7.43
C ILE A 98 -1.79 -6.61 8.71
N LYS A 99 -2.43 -6.52 9.88
CA LYS A 99 -1.85 -6.95 11.16
C LYS A 99 -1.47 -8.43 11.14
N ASP A 100 -2.36 -9.30 10.66
CA ASP A 100 -2.09 -10.73 10.53
C ASP A 100 -0.94 -11.01 9.56
N PHE A 101 -0.87 -10.27 8.45
CA PHE A 101 0.25 -10.37 7.52
C PHE A 101 1.58 -10.00 8.19
N TRP A 102 1.62 -8.93 8.99
CA TRP A 102 2.82 -8.60 9.76
C TRP A 102 3.18 -9.70 10.77
N GLY A 103 2.19 -10.29 11.43
CA GLY A 103 2.38 -11.47 12.27
C GLY A 103 3.05 -12.62 11.51
N PHE A 104 2.59 -12.90 10.29
CA PHE A 104 3.21 -13.90 9.41
C PHE A 104 4.64 -13.54 9.00
N VAL A 105 4.91 -12.28 8.63
CA VAL A 105 6.25 -11.79 8.25
C VAL A 105 7.27 -12.06 9.35
N PHE A 106 6.94 -11.73 10.60
CA PHE A 106 7.87 -11.83 11.73
C PHE A 106 7.95 -13.21 12.38
N THR A 107 7.09 -14.16 11.99
CA THR A 107 7.07 -15.51 12.60
C THR A 107 7.41 -16.63 11.61
N THR A 108 6.89 -16.56 10.38
CA THR A 108 6.83 -17.73 9.49
C THR A 108 7.53 -17.50 8.16
N LEU A 109 7.47 -16.28 7.61
CA LEU A 109 7.97 -15.96 6.28
C LEU A 109 9.44 -16.39 6.06
N ASN A 110 10.33 -16.11 7.03
CA ASN A 110 11.75 -16.43 6.89
C ASN A 110 11.99 -17.94 6.68
N SER A 111 11.28 -18.80 7.41
CA SER A 111 11.41 -20.26 7.29
C SER A 111 10.97 -20.75 5.90
N ILE A 112 9.85 -20.21 5.40
CA ILE A 112 9.34 -20.56 4.07
C ILE A 112 10.30 -20.10 2.96
N VAL A 113 10.81 -18.86 3.06
CA VAL A 113 11.80 -18.31 2.12
C VAL A 113 13.09 -19.13 2.14
N ALA A 114 13.61 -19.49 3.32
CA ALA A 114 14.79 -20.33 3.45
C ALA A 114 14.61 -21.70 2.78
N GLN A 115 13.46 -22.34 3.02
CA GLN A 115 13.15 -23.65 2.43
C GLN A 115 12.97 -23.58 0.90
N THR A 116 12.33 -22.53 0.39
CA THR A 116 11.95 -22.45 -1.02
C THR A 116 13.06 -21.88 -1.90
N TYR A 117 13.75 -20.85 -1.41
CA TYR A 117 14.71 -20.05 -2.16
C TYR A 117 16.16 -20.26 -1.75
N GLY A 118 16.42 -20.92 -0.61
CA GLY A 118 17.79 -21.13 -0.12
C GLY A 118 18.45 -19.86 0.44
N ILE A 119 17.67 -18.81 0.72
CA ILE A 119 18.12 -17.53 1.27
C ILE A 119 17.34 -17.18 2.54
N SER A 120 17.89 -16.30 3.38
CA SER A 120 17.20 -15.83 4.58
C SER A 120 16.71 -14.40 4.44
N VAL A 121 15.64 -14.07 5.16
CA VAL A 121 15.10 -12.72 5.29
C VAL A 121 15.76 -12.01 6.47
N ASP A 122 16.25 -10.80 6.26
CA ASP A 122 16.77 -9.92 7.29
C ASP A 122 15.64 -9.11 7.93
N LEU A 123 15.07 -9.63 9.01
CA LEU A 123 14.02 -8.96 9.78
C LEU A 123 14.50 -7.72 10.56
N GLY A 124 15.81 -7.42 10.54
CA GLY A 124 16.36 -6.15 11.01
C GLY A 124 16.26 -5.02 9.98
N ARG A 125 16.05 -5.36 8.70
CA ARG A 125 15.93 -4.45 7.55
C ARG A 125 14.61 -4.69 6.82
N VAL A 126 13.52 -4.22 7.42
CA VAL A 126 12.16 -4.30 6.87
C VAL A 126 11.68 -2.91 6.48
N ALA A 127 11.26 -2.72 5.23
CA ALA A 127 10.56 -1.53 4.76
C ALA A 127 9.11 -1.87 4.40
N ALA A 128 8.25 -0.85 4.44
CA ALA A 128 6.88 -0.91 3.95
C ALA A 128 6.72 0.09 2.80
N GLY A 129 5.99 -0.27 1.75
CA GLY A 129 5.69 0.64 0.65
C GLY A 129 4.38 0.31 -0.03
N GLY A 130 3.90 1.26 -0.83
CA GLY A 130 2.67 1.09 -1.57
C GLY A 130 2.14 2.40 -2.15
N GLU A 131 1.20 2.23 -3.08
CA GLU A 131 0.65 3.31 -3.87
C GLU A 131 -0.75 3.69 -3.37
N SER A 132 -1.11 4.97 -3.39
CA SER A 132 -2.49 5.41 -3.09
C SER A 132 -2.97 4.85 -1.73
N ALA A 133 -4.08 4.09 -1.71
CA ALA A 133 -4.56 3.38 -0.53
C ALA A 133 -3.53 2.39 0.07
N GLY A 134 -2.69 1.77 -0.75
CA GLY A 134 -1.59 0.92 -0.29
C GLY A 134 -0.48 1.71 0.42
N GLY A 135 -0.19 2.93 -0.04
CA GLY A 135 0.69 3.87 0.67
C GLY A 135 0.15 4.22 2.05
N MET A 136 -1.18 4.33 2.17
CA MET A 136 -1.85 4.57 3.45
C MET A 136 -1.65 3.38 4.38
N LEU A 137 -1.83 2.15 3.87
CA LEU A 137 -1.59 0.91 4.63
C LEU A 137 -0.12 0.78 5.05
N ALA A 138 0.83 1.22 4.23
CA ALA A 138 2.25 1.24 4.57
C ALA A 138 2.54 2.20 5.74
N LEU A 139 2.00 3.42 5.71
CA LEU A 139 2.13 4.38 6.81
C LEU A 139 1.42 3.91 8.07
N GLN A 140 0.16 3.44 7.96
CA GLN A 140 -0.59 2.88 9.08
C GLN A 140 0.14 1.70 9.73
N SER A 141 0.82 0.87 8.93
CA SER A 141 1.62 -0.24 9.46
C SER A 141 2.70 0.23 10.43
N ALA A 142 3.39 1.33 10.09
CA ALA A 142 4.41 1.92 10.93
C ALA A 142 3.83 2.60 12.17
N PHE A 143 2.66 3.23 12.04
CA PHE A 143 2.06 4.02 13.14
C PHE A 143 1.33 3.14 14.17
N LEU A 144 0.55 2.17 13.71
CA LEU A 144 -0.28 1.32 14.58
C LEU A 144 0.49 0.17 15.23
N TRP A 145 1.53 -0.34 14.56
CA TRP A 145 2.21 -1.56 14.99
C TRP A 145 3.71 -1.36 15.15
N PRO A 146 4.16 -0.60 16.17
CA PRO A 146 5.58 -0.33 16.40
C PRO A 146 6.44 -1.59 16.61
N HIS A 147 5.82 -2.71 17.02
CA HIS A 147 6.49 -4.01 17.13
C HIS A 147 6.97 -4.58 15.79
N THR A 148 6.46 -4.08 14.66
CA THR A 148 6.89 -4.48 13.32
C THR A 148 8.27 -3.97 12.94
N ARG A 149 8.91 -3.11 13.75
CA ARG A 149 10.30 -2.65 13.56
C ARG A 149 10.60 -2.14 12.13
N ILE A 150 9.59 -1.65 11.42
CA ILE A 150 9.72 -1.08 10.07
C ILE A 150 10.78 0.02 10.14
N LYS A 151 11.76 -0.04 9.24
CA LYS A 151 12.92 0.88 9.17
C LYS A 151 12.72 2.01 8.19
N LEU A 152 11.82 1.84 7.24
CA LEU A 152 11.53 2.82 6.21
C LEU A 152 10.10 2.63 5.71
N VAL A 153 9.39 3.73 5.51
CA VAL A 153 8.13 3.74 4.75
C VAL A 153 8.33 4.51 3.44
N MET A 154 7.95 3.90 2.31
CA MET A 154 7.96 4.53 0.99
C MET A 154 6.52 4.60 0.46
N ALA A 155 5.85 5.74 0.61
CA ALA A 155 4.46 5.92 0.22
C ALA A 155 4.33 6.77 -1.07
N GLN A 156 3.67 6.24 -2.09
CA GLN A 156 3.50 6.90 -3.39
C GLN A 156 2.06 7.42 -3.55
N HIS A 157 1.91 8.72 -3.87
CA HIS A 157 0.63 9.43 -4.10
C HIS A 157 -0.49 8.98 -3.15
N CYS A 158 -0.09 8.87 -1.88
CA CYS A 158 -0.79 8.15 -0.84
C CYS A 158 -2.21 8.71 -0.59
N ALA A 159 -3.16 7.84 -0.26
CA ALA A 159 -4.45 8.27 0.26
C ALA A 159 -4.36 8.56 1.75
N PHE A 160 -5.21 9.46 2.26
CA PHE A 160 -5.19 9.86 3.66
C PHE A 160 -6.61 10.06 4.14
N ASP A 161 -6.91 9.60 5.35
CA ASP A 161 -8.22 9.72 6.02
C ASP A 161 -9.40 9.48 5.08
N LEU A 162 -9.45 8.25 4.54
CA LEU A 162 -10.44 7.82 3.56
C LEU A 162 -11.89 7.98 4.05
N ASP A 163 -12.11 8.04 5.36
CA ASP A 163 -13.41 8.25 6.00
C ASP A 163 -13.77 9.75 6.18
N SER A 164 -12.87 10.68 5.81
CA SER A 164 -13.05 12.11 6.02
C SER A 164 -13.84 12.80 4.91
N PHE A 165 -14.50 13.93 5.25
CA PHE A 165 -15.14 14.79 4.24
C PHE A 165 -14.13 15.47 3.33
N ALA A 166 -12.96 15.82 3.86
CA ALA A 166 -11.90 16.47 3.10
C ALA A 166 -11.39 15.58 1.96
N PHE A 167 -11.31 14.26 2.18
CA PHE A 167 -10.87 13.31 1.17
C PHE A 167 -11.82 13.20 -0.03
N ASN A 168 -13.14 13.08 0.22
CA ASN A 168 -14.13 12.98 -0.85
C ASN A 168 -15.35 13.88 -0.54
N PRO A 169 -15.25 15.19 -0.83
CA PRO A 169 -16.33 16.13 -0.57
C PRO A 169 -17.53 15.88 -1.50
N LYS A 170 -18.71 16.28 -1.04
CA LYS A 170 -19.92 16.19 -1.86
C LYS A 170 -19.84 17.19 -3.03
N PRO A 171 -20.03 16.76 -4.29
CA PRO A 171 -20.02 17.66 -5.43
C PRO A 171 -21.25 18.58 -5.43
N LEU A 172 -21.14 19.71 -6.15
CA LEU A 172 -22.27 20.63 -6.36
C LEU A 172 -23.45 19.95 -7.09
N HIS A 173 -23.14 19.10 -8.06
CA HIS A 173 -24.11 18.31 -8.79
C HIS A 173 -23.82 16.83 -8.58
N VAL A 174 -24.75 16.13 -7.94
CA VAL A 174 -24.65 14.69 -7.70
C VAL A 174 -25.23 13.94 -8.90
N PRO A 175 -24.48 13.04 -9.54
CA PRO A 175 -25.05 12.17 -10.58
C PRO A 175 -26.04 11.15 -9.96
N GLU A 176 -27.34 11.45 -10.02
CA GLU A 176 -28.38 10.65 -9.34
C GLU A 176 -28.41 9.18 -9.75
N ALA A 177 -28.18 8.87 -11.04
CA ALA A 177 -28.11 7.49 -11.52
C ALA A 177 -26.94 6.71 -10.88
N ALA A 178 -25.77 7.35 -10.73
CA ALA A 178 -24.62 6.74 -10.08
C ALA A 178 -24.88 6.58 -8.57
N SER A 179 -25.53 7.56 -7.95
CA SER A 179 -25.93 7.50 -6.54
C SER A 179 -26.91 6.34 -6.28
N ALA A 180 -27.94 6.19 -7.11
CA ALA A 180 -28.90 5.09 -7.02
C ALA A 180 -28.21 3.73 -7.18
N TRP A 181 -27.30 3.61 -8.16
CA TRP A 181 -26.53 2.40 -8.37
C TRP A 181 -25.65 2.02 -7.17
N ILE A 182 -24.99 2.98 -6.51
CA ILE A 182 -24.22 2.72 -5.28
C ILE A 182 -25.14 2.19 -4.18
N SER A 183 -26.30 2.81 -3.97
CA SER A 183 -27.26 2.35 -2.96
C SER A 183 -27.76 0.94 -3.24
N GLU A 184 -28.08 0.64 -4.51
CA GLU A 184 -28.47 -0.70 -4.95
C GLU A 184 -27.35 -1.72 -4.71
N TYR A 185 -26.12 -1.39 -5.11
CA TYR A 185 -24.94 -2.23 -4.89
C TYR A 185 -24.79 -2.57 -3.40
N LEU A 186 -24.76 -1.56 -2.53
CA LEU A 186 -24.58 -1.72 -1.09
C LEU A 186 -25.71 -2.56 -0.47
N SER A 187 -26.96 -2.40 -0.94
CA SER A 187 -28.11 -3.18 -0.46
C SER A 187 -28.08 -4.65 -0.85
N ASN A 188 -27.36 -4.99 -1.91
CA ASN A 188 -27.26 -6.34 -2.47
C ASN A 188 -26.03 -7.12 -1.98
N ILE A 189 -25.16 -6.51 -1.15
CA ILE A 189 -24.03 -7.20 -0.54
C ILE A 189 -24.57 -8.31 0.37
N LYS A 190 -24.16 -9.55 0.09
CA LYS A 190 -24.57 -10.70 0.88
C LYS A 190 -23.80 -10.70 2.22
N PRO A 191 -24.48 -10.84 3.37
CA PRO A 191 -23.81 -10.94 4.66
C PRO A 191 -22.76 -12.07 4.67
N GLY A 192 -21.59 -11.78 5.25
CA GLY A 192 -20.48 -12.75 5.35
C GLY A 192 -19.70 -12.98 4.05
N THR A 193 -20.01 -12.27 2.97
CA THR A 193 -19.18 -12.31 1.74
C THR A 193 -18.12 -11.23 1.78
N PHE A 194 -16.94 -11.53 1.25
CA PHE A 194 -15.84 -10.58 1.06
C PHE A 194 -15.00 -10.96 -0.15
N ARG A 195 -14.26 -9.98 -0.68
CA ARG A 195 -13.28 -10.18 -1.75
C ARG A 195 -11.89 -9.98 -1.18
N VAL A 196 -10.93 -10.81 -1.58
CA VAL A 196 -9.50 -10.64 -1.28
C VAL A 196 -8.68 -10.35 -2.55
N SER A 197 -9.31 -10.39 -3.72
CA SER A 197 -8.66 -10.20 -5.01
C SER A 197 -9.67 -9.62 -5.99
N SER A 198 -9.25 -8.58 -6.71
CA SER A 198 -10.00 -8.06 -7.84
C SER A 198 -9.04 -7.35 -8.81
N PRO A 199 -8.55 -8.05 -9.85
CA PRO A 199 -7.59 -7.48 -10.78
C PRO A 199 -8.05 -6.15 -11.39
N PHE A 200 -7.18 -5.14 -11.38
CA PHE A 200 -7.51 -3.88 -12.03
C PHE A 200 -7.81 -4.10 -13.53
N PRO A 201 -8.84 -3.45 -14.14
CA PRO A 201 -9.69 -2.39 -13.59
C PRO A 201 -11.06 -2.87 -13.06
N GLU A 202 -11.19 -4.11 -12.60
CA GLU A 202 -12.44 -4.57 -11.98
C GLU A 202 -12.85 -3.64 -10.83
N TYR A 203 -14.16 -3.39 -10.68
CA TYR A 203 -14.74 -2.45 -9.70
C TYR A 203 -14.23 -1.01 -9.76
N ARG A 204 -13.40 -0.63 -10.74
CA ARG A 204 -13.03 0.77 -10.99
C ARG A 204 -14.25 1.66 -11.22
N GLY A 205 -15.32 1.12 -11.83
CA GLY A 205 -16.59 1.81 -11.99
C GLY A 205 -17.25 2.17 -10.64
N LEU A 206 -17.18 1.28 -9.65
CA LEU A 206 -17.72 1.53 -8.30
C LEU A 206 -16.93 2.65 -7.61
N PHE A 207 -15.60 2.60 -7.67
CA PHE A 207 -14.75 3.68 -7.17
C PHE A 207 -15.11 5.02 -7.83
N GLN A 208 -15.21 5.06 -9.16
CA GLN A 208 -15.54 6.29 -9.89
C GLN A 208 -16.92 6.83 -9.52
N ALA A 209 -17.94 5.97 -9.44
CA ALA A 209 -19.28 6.39 -9.04
C ALA A 209 -19.27 6.96 -7.62
N ALA A 210 -18.66 6.25 -6.67
CA ALA A 210 -18.60 6.67 -5.27
C ALA A 210 -17.83 7.99 -5.12
N PHE A 211 -16.69 8.13 -5.79
CA PHE A 211 -15.89 9.35 -5.75
C PHE A 211 -16.61 10.54 -6.41
N ASN A 212 -17.20 10.35 -7.59
CA ASN A 212 -17.91 11.40 -8.34
C ASN A 212 -19.23 11.83 -7.69
N THR A 213 -19.76 11.07 -6.74
CA THR A 213 -20.98 11.40 -5.99
C THR A 213 -20.67 11.91 -4.58
N GLY A 214 -19.40 11.92 -4.15
CA GLY A 214 -19.01 12.27 -2.77
C GLY A 214 -19.40 11.20 -1.74
N ARG A 215 -19.65 9.97 -2.21
CA ARG A 215 -20.18 8.83 -1.43
C ARG A 215 -19.15 7.73 -1.19
N TYR A 216 -17.85 8.01 -1.38
CA TYR A 216 -16.80 7.02 -1.06
C TYR A 216 -16.93 6.49 0.38
N ARG A 217 -17.27 7.36 1.34
CA ARG A 217 -17.44 6.99 2.76
C ARG A 217 -18.58 6.02 3.02
N ASP A 218 -19.58 5.96 2.13
CA ASP A 218 -20.67 4.99 2.26
C ASP A 218 -20.15 3.57 2.08
N LEU A 219 -19.05 3.40 1.32
CA LEU A 219 -18.37 2.11 1.13
C LEU A 219 -17.67 1.63 2.42
N LEU A 220 -17.32 2.55 3.32
CA LEU A 220 -16.79 2.25 4.64
C LEU A 220 -17.90 1.89 5.65
N ARG A 221 -19.17 2.08 5.28
CA ARG A 221 -20.36 1.74 6.11
C ARG A 221 -20.30 2.30 7.54
N GLY A 222 -19.77 3.51 7.70
CA GLY A 222 -19.66 4.18 9.01
C GLY A 222 -18.42 3.79 9.82
N ASP A 223 -17.54 2.96 9.27
CA ASP A 223 -16.29 2.56 9.90
C ASP A 223 -15.27 3.72 9.93
N ARG A 224 -14.58 3.89 11.06
CA ARG A 224 -13.73 5.07 11.36
C ARG A 224 -12.25 4.75 11.53
N TYR A 225 -11.82 3.49 11.39
CA TYR A 225 -10.43 3.09 11.63
C TYR A 225 -9.46 3.44 10.47
N MET A 226 -9.93 4.02 9.37
CA MET A 226 -9.10 4.43 8.23
C MET A 226 -8.50 5.84 8.36
N ARG A 227 -8.12 6.22 9.58
CA ARG A 227 -7.60 7.55 9.94
C ARG A 227 -6.12 7.51 10.24
N ILE A 228 -5.34 7.88 9.24
CA ILE A 228 -3.88 7.89 9.36
C ILE A 228 -3.40 8.93 10.38
N ARG A 229 -4.11 10.06 10.51
CA ARG A 229 -3.75 11.14 11.44
C ARG A 229 -3.91 10.74 12.90
N GLU A 230 -4.96 10.01 13.24
CA GLU A 230 -5.15 9.50 14.61
C GLU A 230 -4.01 8.54 14.98
N ALA A 231 -3.70 7.59 14.10
CA ALA A 231 -2.57 6.68 14.29
C ALA A 231 -1.23 7.40 14.42
N LEU A 232 -0.99 8.44 13.61
CA LEU A 232 0.24 9.26 13.65
C LEU A 232 0.45 9.92 15.02
N HIS A 233 -0.62 10.46 15.61
CA HIS A 233 -0.54 11.16 16.90
C HIS A 233 -0.39 10.20 18.10
N GLU A 234 -0.87 8.97 17.96
CA GLU A 234 -0.69 7.92 18.98
C GLU A 234 0.67 7.20 18.86
N ALA A 235 1.27 7.19 17.67
CA ALA A 235 2.58 6.59 17.45
C ALA A 235 3.65 7.28 18.31
N LYS A 236 4.46 6.49 19.00
CA LYS A 236 5.58 7.00 19.82
C LYS A 236 6.85 7.21 19.01
N ASP A 237 7.11 6.26 18.11
CA ASP A 237 8.28 6.24 17.24
C ASP A 237 7.79 6.09 15.80
N VAL A 238 8.25 6.97 14.92
CA VAL A 238 7.93 6.92 13.50
C VAL A 238 9.24 6.71 12.72
N PRO A 239 9.34 5.65 11.89
CA PRO A 239 10.54 5.40 11.11
C PRO A 239 10.75 6.49 10.06
N PRO A 240 11.94 6.55 9.44
CA PRO A 240 12.15 7.33 8.23
C PRO A 240 11.04 7.15 7.20
N ILE A 241 10.56 8.25 6.62
CA ILE A 241 9.47 8.25 5.63
C ILE A 241 9.92 8.95 4.36
N TRP A 242 9.65 8.31 3.22
CA TRP A 242 9.68 8.94 1.91
C TRP A 242 8.26 8.98 1.33
N ILE A 243 7.74 10.18 1.09
CA ILE A 243 6.49 10.40 0.35
C ILE A 243 6.81 10.99 -1.02
N ALA A 244 6.28 10.39 -2.08
CA ALA A 244 6.33 10.95 -3.44
C ALA A 244 4.91 11.30 -3.91
N GLN A 245 4.69 12.50 -4.44
CA GLN A 245 3.35 13.01 -4.77
C GLN A 245 3.32 13.72 -6.13
N GLY A 246 2.30 13.43 -6.92
CA GLY A 246 2.00 14.14 -8.17
C GLY A 246 1.32 15.48 -7.88
N VAL A 247 1.82 16.58 -8.45
CA VAL A 247 1.29 17.94 -8.21
C VAL A 247 -0.08 18.19 -8.86
N ASN A 248 -0.49 17.38 -9.84
CA ASN A 248 -1.79 17.48 -10.53
C ASN A 248 -2.72 16.32 -10.16
N ASP A 249 -2.48 15.67 -9.03
CA ASP A 249 -3.30 14.56 -8.56
C ASP A 249 -4.69 15.05 -8.13
N ARG A 250 -5.73 14.47 -8.74
CA ARG A 250 -7.14 14.82 -8.51
C ARG A 250 -7.87 13.83 -7.60
N ILE A 251 -7.18 12.79 -7.15
CA ILE A 251 -7.71 11.80 -6.21
C ILE A 251 -7.12 12.07 -4.83
N THR A 252 -5.79 12.19 -4.75
CA THR A 252 -5.05 12.50 -3.53
C THR A 252 -4.30 13.81 -3.74
N SER A 253 -4.92 14.94 -3.37
CA SER A 253 -4.39 16.24 -3.75
C SER A 253 -3.03 16.53 -3.11
N GLN A 254 -2.21 17.32 -3.80
CA GLN A 254 -0.91 17.76 -3.30
C GLN A 254 -1.05 18.55 -1.98
N GLU A 255 -2.12 19.32 -1.85
CA GLU A 255 -2.42 20.11 -0.65
C GLU A 255 -2.63 19.19 0.56
N ALA A 256 -3.48 18.16 0.44
CA ALA A 256 -3.73 17.20 1.50
C ALA A 256 -2.47 16.41 1.88
N ALA A 257 -1.66 16.03 0.89
CA ALA A 257 -0.37 15.40 1.13
C ALA A 257 0.59 16.34 1.88
N SER A 258 0.63 17.63 1.50
CA SER A 258 1.48 18.63 2.14
C SER A 258 1.06 18.89 3.59
N GLU A 259 -0.25 18.91 3.88
CA GLU A 259 -0.78 19.01 5.24
C GLU A 259 -0.33 17.82 6.10
N LEU A 260 -0.49 16.59 5.62
CA LEU A 260 -0.02 15.42 6.35
C LEU A 260 1.49 15.47 6.59
N VAL A 261 2.29 15.89 5.60
CA VAL A 261 3.75 16.05 5.76
C VAL A 261 4.08 17.06 6.86
N GLN A 262 3.34 18.16 6.95
CA GLN A 262 3.52 19.15 8.02
C GLN A 262 3.13 18.57 9.38
N GLU A 263 2.04 17.82 9.46
CA GLU A 263 1.60 17.15 10.70
C GLU A 263 2.62 16.10 11.18
N ILE A 264 3.17 15.29 10.27
CA ILE A 264 4.23 14.32 10.60
C ILE A 264 5.44 15.04 11.18
N ARG A 265 5.92 16.11 10.52
CA ARG A 265 7.08 16.89 11.00
C ARG A 265 6.82 17.57 12.34
N ALA A 266 5.59 17.99 12.61
CA ALA A 266 5.21 18.62 13.86
C ALA A 266 5.12 17.60 15.01
N ALA A 267 4.50 16.44 14.76
CA ALA A 267 4.34 15.39 15.76
C ALA A 267 5.66 14.63 16.04
N HIS A 268 6.49 14.46 15.02
CA HIS A 268 7.73 13.66 15.05
C HIS A 268 8.92 14.42 14.44
N PRO A 269 9.41 15.50 15.09
CA PRO A 269 10.39 16.42 14.51
C PRO A 269 11.77 15.80 14.25
N ASN A 270 12.08 14.67 14.88
CA ASN A 270 13.35 13.97 14.73
C ASN A 270 13.31 12.86 13.67
N THR A 271 12.14 12.57 13.09
CA THR A 271 12.00 11.54 12.06
C THR A 271 12.61 12.03 10.74
N PRO A 272 13.59 11.30 10.17
CA PRO A 272 14.09 11.60 8.84
C PRO A 272 12.96 11.53 7.81
N PHE A 273 12.86 12.55 6.96
CA PHE A 273 11.71 12.67 6.05
C PHE A 273 12.13 13.20 4.69
N LEU A 274 11.73 12.52 3.63
CA LEU A 274 11.85 12.98 2.26
C LEU A 274 10.46 13.19 1.64
N TYR A 275 10.22 14.38 1.08
CA TYR A 275 9.01 14.69 0.33
C TYR A 275 9.36 15.06 -1.11
N SER A 276 8.98 14.22 -2.06
CA SER A 276 9.28 14.38 -3.48
C SER A 276 8.01 14.81 -4.24
N LEU A 277 7.92 16.08 -4.61
CA LEU A 277 6.86 16.59 -5.49
C LEU A 277 7.25 16.43 -6.95
N GLN A 278 6.40 15.82 -7.77
CA GLN A 278 6.67 15.53 -9.18
C GLN A 278 5.53 15.96 -10.10
N PRO A 279 5.82 16.34 -11.36
CA PRO A 279 4.78 16.52 -12.37
C PRO A 279 3.96 15.23 -12.59
N GLY A 280 2.64 15.34 -12.57
CA GLY A 280 1.74 14.22 -12.91
C GLY A 280 0.49 14.16 -12.03
N GLY A 281 -0.44 13.30 -12.42
CA GLY A 281 -1.66 13.01 -11.67
C GLY A 281 -1.53 11.76 -10.80
N HIS A 282 -2.66 11.19 -10.40
CA HIS A 282 -2.67 9.93 -9.64
C HIS A 282 -1.98 8.80 -10.42
N GLY A 283 -1.09 8.06 -9.78
CA GLY A 283 -0.29 7.03 -10.45
C GLY A 283 0.81 7.58 -11.37
N PHE A 284 1.28 8.81 -11.15
CA PHE A 284 2.32 9.43 -12.00
C PHE A 284 3.58 8.56 -12.15
N ASP A 285 3.95 7.83 -11.10
CA ASP A 285 5.23 7.12 -11.00
C ASP A 285 5.22 5.69 -11.56
N ILE A 286 4.07 5.14 -11.98
CA ILE A 286 3.94 3.74 -12.43
C ILE A 286 4.99 3.37 -13.48
N SER A 287 5.26 4.29 -14.42
CA SER A 287 6.23 4.09 -15.51
C SER A 287 7.63 4.63 -15.25
N HIS A 288 7.84 5.30 -14.10
CA HIS A 288 9.13 5.89 -13.76
C HIS A 288 10.13 4.79 -13.37
N GLY A 289 11.36 4.89 -13.87
CA GLY A 289 12.45 3.97 -13.58
C GLY A 289 13.50 4.55 -12.64
N MET A 290 14.52 3.75 -12.29
CA MET A 290 15.63 4.16 -11.41
C MET A 290 16.51 5.29 -11.94
N THR A 291 16.41 5.64 -13.22
CA THR A 291 17.20 6.72 -13.82
C THR A 291 16.61 8.10 -13.56
N GLU A 292 15.37 8.17 -13.08
CA GLU A 292 14.70 9.42 -12.77
C GLU A 292 15.36 10.09 -11.56
N ALA A 293 15.64 11.39 -11.66
CA ALA A 293 16.43 12.09 -10.63
C ALA A 293 15.78 12.04 -9.24
N TRP A 294 14.45 12.18 -9.16
CA TRP A 294 13.71 12.11 -7.90
C TRP A 294 13.69 10.69 -7.31
N VAL A 295 13.69 9.67 -8.16
CA VAL A 295 13.82 8.28 -7.73
C VAL A 295 15.23 8.07 -7.18
N GLN A 296 16.29 8.52 -7.85
CA GLN A 296 17.66 8.39 -7.35
C GLN A 296 17.88 9.10 -6.00
N GLU A 297 17.25 10.25 -5.80
CA GLU A 297 17.24 10.91 -4.49
C GLU A 297 16.55 10.06 -3.42
N GLY A 298 15.35 9.56 -3.71
CA GLY A 298 14.62 8.71 -2.79
C GLY A 298 15.28 7.38 -2.48
N LEU A 299 15.96 6.78 -3.45
CA LEU A 299 16.73 5.56 -3.25
C LEU A 299 17.97 5.81 -2.38
N ARG A 300 18.65 6.96 -2.53
CA ARG A 300 19.74 7.34 -1.61
C ARG A 300 19.22 7.54 -0.19
N PHE A 301 18.05 8.16 -0.03
CA PHE A 301 17.39 8.28 1.27
C PHE A 301 17.04 6.90 1.84
N ALA A 302 16.49 6.00 1.02
CA ALA A 302 16.16 4.64 1.44
C ALA A 302 17.41 3.89 1.92
N GLU A 303 18.49 3.89 1.14
CA GLU A 303 19.76 3.22 1.48
C GLU A 303 20.43 3.77 2.74
N GLN A 304 20.24 5.04 3.05
CA GLN A 304 20.76 5.64 4.28
C GLN A 304 20.02 5.14 5.53
N HIS A 305 18.76 4.72 5.37
CA HIS A 305 17.84 4.44 6.47
C HIS A 305 17.38 2.98 6.56
N TRP A 306 17.71 2.14 5.59
CA TRP A 306 17.27 0.76 5.47
C TRP A 306 18.36 -0.19 4.95
#